data_AF-A0A948YVM1-F1
#
_entry.id   AF-A0A948YVM1-F1
#
_cell.length_a   1.000
_cell.length_b   1.000
_cell.length_c   1.000
_cell.angle_alpha   90.00
_cell.angle_beta   90.00
_cell.angle_gamma   90.00
#
_symmetry.space_group_name_H-M   'P 1'
#
loop_
_entity.id
_entity.type
_entity.pdbx_description
1 polymer ?
#
loop_
_entity_poly.entity_id
_entity_poly.type
_entity_poly.pdbx_seq_one_letter_code
_entity_poly.pdbx_strand_id
1 'polypeptide(L)'
;MKKTTLIFPLILVILSLFIIVGQAQAQITITNPLTPGNIDFDEMLIRVLGWVFGFALVIGVLMVIIGGYMMIVSSGDPERFSTGRKTVVYALSGVAIVTVSRGIIALVGQILPQGVDAGTALYNIIVYAFGFLIVISVLMLIIAAFLFITGGGNPEQTTKAKRWLIYALIGLTVAVISRGLVALVLLIVTP
;
A
#
# COMPACT_ATOMS: atom_id res chain seq x y z
N MET A 1 44.51 13.45 16.73
CA MET A 1 43.95 12.46 17.69
C MET A 1 42.49 12.72 18.12
N LYS A 2 41.78 13.77 17.64
CA LYS A 2 40.41 14.11 18.10
C LYS A 2 39.24 13.46 17.34
N LYS A 3 39.45 12.92 16.13
CA LYS A 3 38.34 12.34 15.32
C LYS A 3 37.97 10.91 15.74
N THR A 4 38.95 10.11 16.20
CA THR A 4 38.72 8.72 16.62
C THR A 4 38.00 8.60 17.97
N THR A 5 38.17 9.55 18.89
CA THR A 5 37.44 9.59 20.17
C THR A 5 35.97 10.02 20.03
N LEU A 6 35.59 10.72 18.95
CA LEU A 6 34.21 11.12 18.68
C LEU A 6 33.40 10.04 17.93
N ILE A 7 34.09 9.20 17.14
CA ILE A 7 33.47 8.12 16.36
C ILE A 7 32.98 6.98 17.27
N PHE A 8 33.73 6.67 18.34
CA PHE A 8 33.38 5.61 19.29
C PHE A 8 32.01 5.81 19.99
N PRO A 9 31.70 6.97 20.60
CA PRO A 9 30.38 7.19 21.21
C PRO A 9 29.26 7.25 20.15
N LEU A 10 29.53 7.76 18.95
CA LEU A 10 28.53 7.80 17.87
C LEU A 10 28.13 6.39 17.40
N ILE A 11 29.11 5.48 17.25
CA ILE A 11 28.87 4.07 16.94
C ILE A 11 28.09 3.39 18.07
N LEU A 12 28.40 3.72 19.33
CA LEU A 12 27.70 3.17 20.50
C LEU A 12 26.25 3.65 20.58
N VAL A 13 25.98 4.93 20.24
CA VAL A 13 24.63 5.47 20.12
C VAL A 13 23.86 4.78 18.99
N ILE A 14 24.47 4.59 17.81
CA ILE A 14 23.86 3.86 16.69
C ILE A 14 23.57 2.39 17.05
N LEU A 15 24.47 1.72 17.77
CA LEU A 15 24.25 0.36 18.27
C LEU A 15 23.11 0.32 19.30
N SER A 16 23.04 1.30 20.21
CA SER A 16 21.97 1.38 21.21
C SER A 16 20.58 1.64 20.58
N LEU A 17 20.51 2.43 19.51
CA LEU A 17 19.31 2.59 18.70
C LEU A 17 18.89 1.27 18.01
N PHE A 18 19.86 0.45 17.59
CA PHE A 18 19.58 -0.85 17.00
C PHE A 18 18.98 -1.85 18.00
N ILE A 19 19.36 -1.75 19.28
CA ILE A 19 18.79 -2.57 20.36
C ILE A 19 17.33 -2.19 20.66
N ILE A 20 16.98 -0.89 20.60
CA ILE A 20 15.59 -0.42 20.79
C ILE A 20 14.68 -0.90 19.65
N VAL A 21 15.19 -0.98 18.41
CA VAL A 21 14.45 -1.50 17.25
C VAL A 21 14.39 -3.04 17.26
N GLY A 22 15.36 -3.73 17.88
CA GLY A 22 15.47 -5.19 17.90
C GLY A 22 14.52 -5.94 18.84
N GLN A 23 13.75 -5.25 19.69
CA GLN A 23 12.83 -5.87 20.67
C GLN A 23 11.47 -6.26 20.07
N ALA A 24 11.20 -5.95 18.80
CA ALA A 24 10.08 -6.53 18.08
C ALA A 24 10.46 -7.95 17.63
N GLN A 25 10.54 -8.90 18.57
CA GLN A 25 10.45 -10.31 18.23
C GLN A 25 9.04 -10.56 17.68
N ALA A 26 8.87 -10.32 16.39
CA ALA A 26 7.78 -10.91 15.65
C ALA A 26 8.06 -12.41 15.63
N GLN A 27 7.41 -13.15 16.53
CA GLN A 27 7.31 -14.59 16.39
C GLN A 27 6.72 -14.84 15.01
N ILE A 28 7.54 -15.34 14.08
CA ILE A 28 7.10 -15.70 12.73
C ILE A 28 6.34 -17.02 12.86
N THR A 29 5.16 -16.95 13.47
CA THR A 29 4.19 -18.02 13.35
C THR A 29 3.56 -17.82 11.98
N ILE A 30 3.89 -18.72 11.05
CA ILE A 30 3.25 -18.83 9.74
C ILE A 30 1.85 -19.41 9.97
N THR A 31 1.01 -18.70 10.73
CA THR A 31 -0.41 -19.00 10.81
C THR A 31 -1.01 -18.48 9.54
N ASN A 32 -1.59 -19.36 8.73
CA ASN A 32 -2.30 -18.95 7.53
C ASN A 32 -3.21 -17.74 7.87
N PRO A 33 -3.06 -16.58 7.21
CA PRO A 33 -3.77 -15.35 7.56
C PRO A 33 -5.29 -15.49 7.41
N LEU A 34 -5.73 -16.59 6.80
CA LEU A 34 -7.12 -16.95 6.54
C LEU A 34 -7.70 -17.92 7.58
N THR A 35 -6.97 -18.27 8.65
CA THR A 35 -7.45 -19.24 9.66
C THR A 35 -7.69 -18.55 11.01
N PRO A 36 -8.91 -18.62 11.60
CA PRO A 36 -10.06 -19.47 11.22
C PRO A 36 -10.78 -18.90 9.99
N GLY A 37 -11.32 -19.78 9.13
CA GLY A 37 -11.96 -19.42 7.85
C GLY A 37 -13.24 -18.59 7.95
N ASN A 38 -13.60 -18.06 9.12
CA ASN A 38 -14.72 -17.16 9.30
C ASN A 38 -14.23 -15.87 9.99
N ILE A 39 -13.39 -15.13 9.28
CA ILE A 39 -12.84 -13.84 9.70
C ILE A 39 -13.49 -12.72 8.90
N ASP A 40 -13.86 -11.64 9.59
CA ASP A 40 -14.35 -10.42 8.95
C ASP A 40 -13.28 -9.81 8.02
N PHE A 41 -13.71 -9.07 6.98
CA PHE A 41 -12.79 -8.49 5.99
C PHE A 41 -11.68 -7.64 6.61
N ASP A 42 -12.00 -6.89 7.66
CA ASP A 42 -11.05 -6.03 8.36
C ASP A 42 -9.97 -6.86 9.06
N GLU A 43 -10.35 -7.99 9.66
CA GLU A 43 -9.42 -8.90 10.31
C GLU A 43 -8.59 -9.70 9.29
N MET A 44 -9.19 -10.14 8.19
CA MET A 44 -8.47 -10.72 7.05
C MET A 44 -7.44 -9.74 6.49
N LEU A 45 -7.82 -8.48 6.27
CA LEU A 45 -6.95 -7.45 5.71
C LEU A 45 -5.76 -7.19 6.64
N ILE A 46 -5.97 -7.06 7.95
CA ILE A 46 -4.89 -6.86 8.93
C ILE A 46 -3.95 -8.07 8.96
N ARG A 47 -4.48 -9.29 8.88
CA ARG A 47 -3.68 -10.53 8.86
C ARG A 47 -2.87 -10.67 7.57
N VAL A 48 -3.47 -10.41 6.41
CA VAL A 48 -2.78 -10.41 5.11
C VAL A 48 -1.71 -9.33 5.08
N LEU A 49 -2.02 -8.11 5.53
CA LEU A 49 -1.04 -7.03 5.66
C LEU A 49 0.11 -7.44 6.58
N GLY A 50 -0.18 -8.07 7.73
CA GLY A 50 0.84 -8.60 8.63
C GLY A 50 1.79 -9.60 7.96
N TRP A 51 1.26 -10.50 7.14
CA TRP A 51 2.04 -11.44 6.34
C TRP A 51 2.88 -10.76 5.25
N VAL A 52 2.29 -9.81 4.52
CA VAL A 52 3.01 -9.01 3.51
C VAL A 52 4.16 -8.23 4.17
N PHE A 53 3.95 -7.67 5.36
CA PHE A 53 5.01 -7.01 6.12
C PHE A 53 6.09 -7.99 6.56
N GLY A 54 5.72 -9.19 7.03
CA GLY A 54 6.68 -10.25 7.36
C GLY A 54 7.58 -10.61 6.19
N PHE A 55 7.00 -10.83 5.00
CA PHE A 55 7.77 -11.08 3.79
C PHE A 55 8.62 -9.89 3.35
N ALA A 56 8.10 -8.67 3.45
CA ALA A 56 8.84 -7.46 3.10
C ALA A 56 10.11 -7.29 3.96
N LEU A 57 10.04 -7.63 5.25
CA LEU A 57 11.22 -7.60 6.13
C LEU A 57 12.25 -8.65 5.74
N VAL A 58 11.83 -9.88 5.46
CA VAL A 58 12.74 -10.96 5.01
C VAL A 58 13.42 -10.59 3.70
N ILE A 59 12.66 -10.09 2.73
CA ILE A 59 13.19 -9.60 1.44
C ILE A 59 14.15 -8.43 1.65
N GLY A 60 13.81 -7.49 2.55
CA GLY A 60 14.67 -6.37 2.91
C GLY A 60 16.03 -6.83 3.43
N VAL A 61 16.06 -7.82 4.34
CA VAL A 61 17.30 -8.41 4.86
C VAL A 61 18.11 -9.07 3.73
N LEU A 62 17.46 -9.83 2.84
CA LEU A 62 18.14 -10.44 1.69
C LEU A 62 18.77 -9.41 0.77
N MET A 63 18.06 -8.31 0.48
CA MET A 63 18.56 -7.22 -0.36
C MET A 63 19.77 -6.51 0.27
N VAL A 64 19.77 -6.35 1.61
CA VAL A 64 20.94 -5.82 2.32
C VAL A 64 22.13 -6.77 2.19
N ILE A 65 21.92 -8.09 2.30
CA ILE A 65 22.98 -9.10 2.12
C ILE A 65 23.54 -9.05 0.69
N ILE A 66 22.67 -9.01 -0.33
CA ILE A 66 23.07 -8.95 -1.74
C ILE A 66 23.85 -7.67 -2.04
N GLY A 67 23.36 -6.51 -1.57
CA GLY A 67 24.04 -5.24 -1.74
C GLY A 67 25.39 -5.21 -1.02
N GLY A 68 25.48 -5.79 0.17
CA GLY A 68 26.73 -5.97 0.93
C GLY A 68 27.74 -6.84 0.19
N TYR A 69 27.30 -8.00 -0.30
CA TYR A 69 28.14 -8.90 -1.09
C TYR A 69 28.70 -8.21 -2.34
N MET A 70 27.85 -7.48 -3.08
CA MET A 70 28.27 -6.76 -4.28
C MET A 70 29.31 -5.67 -4.00
N MET A 71 29.25 -5.02 -2.84
CA MET A 71 30.28 -4.06 -2.42
C MET A 71 31.60 -4.74 -2.11
N ILE A 72 31.61 -5.92 -1.46
CA ILE A 72 32.85 -6.63 -1.12
C ILE A 72 33.56 -7.17 -2.38
N VAL A 73 32.81 -7.70 -3.34
CA VAL A 73 33.35 -8.31 -4.57
C VAL A 73 33.63 -7.27 -5.68
N SER A 74 33.40 -5.99 -5.41
CA SER A 74 33.54 -4.93 -6.43
C SER A 74 34.98 -4.71 -6.91
N SER A 75 36.01 -5.22 -6.23
CA SER A 75 37.43 -5.22 -6.69
C SER A 75 37.96 -3.89 -7.25
N GLY A 76 37.41 -2.75 -6.82
CA GLY A 76 37.78 -1.41 -7.29
C GLY A 76 36.93 -0.85 -8.44
N ASP A 77 35.94 -1.59 -8.93
CA ASP A 77 34.93 -1.11 -9.88
C ASP A 77 33.93 -0.18 -9.16
N PRO A 78 33.95 1.14 -9.46
CA PRO A 78 33.09 2.11 -8.79
C PRO A 78 31.60 1.90 -9.11
N GLU A 79 31.27 1.28 -10.25
CA GLU A 79 29.89 1.07 -10.66
C GLU A 79 29.23 -0.04 -9.83
N ARG A 80 29.95 -1.15 -9.60
CA ARG A 80 29.49 -2.25 -8.74
C ARG A 80 29.35 -1.83 -7.29
N PHE A 81 30.29 -1.04 -6.78
CA PHE A 81 30.21 -0.52 -5.42
C PHE A 81 29.03 0.44 -5.23
N SER A 82 28.83 1.35 -6.19
CA SER A 82 27.70 2.28 -6.19
C SER A 82 26.36 1.54 -6.25
N THR A 83 26.27 0.49 -7.08
CA THR A 83 25.07 -0.34 -7.19
C THR A 83 24.77 -1.07 -5.89
N GLY A 84 25.77 -1.74 -5.29
CA GLY A 84 25.61 -2.40 -3.99
C GLY A 84 25.17 -1.43 -2.89
N ARG A 85 25.75 -0.21 -2.85
CA ARG A 85 25.32 0.85 -1.93
C ARG A 85 23.85 1.24 -2.15
N LYS A 86 23.43 1.47 -3.40
CA LYS A 86 22.03 1.82 -3.72
C LYS A 86 21.07 0.71 -3.28
N THR A 87 21.41 -0.55 -3.52
CA THR A 87 20.61 -1.70 -3.09
C THR A 87 20.40 -1.71 -1.58
N VAL A 88 21.46 -1.48 -0.79
CA VAL A 88 21.35 -1.40 0.68
C VAL A 88 20.51 -0.20 1.10
N VAL A 89 20.74 0.99 0.52
CA VAL A 89 19.98 2.20 0.85
C VAL A 89 18.49 2.02 0.53
N TYR A 90 18.16 1.44 -0.63
CA TYR A 90 16.77 1.17 -0.99
C TYR A 90 16.12 0.15 -0.06
N ALA A 91 16.81 -0.95 0.27
CA ALA A 91 16.30 -1.92 1.24
C ALA A 91 16.02 -1.29 2.61
N LEU A 92 16.96 -0.48 3.12
CA LEU A 92 16.79 0.23 4.40
C LEU A 92 15.67 1.26 4.33
N SER A 93 15.54 2.00 3.22
CA SER A 93 14.44 2.95 3.03
C SER A 93 13.08 2.27 2.98
N GLY A 94 12.97 1.11 2.33
CA GLY A 94 11.74 0.32 2.30
C GLY A 94 11.32 -0.16 3.68
N VAL A 95 12.27 -0.70 4.47
CA VAL A 95 12.01 -1.08 5.87
C VAL A 95 11.61 0.14 6.70
N ALA A 96 12.30 1.27 6.55
CA ALA A 96 11.97 2.51 7.26
C ALA A 96 10.55 2.99 6.95
N ILE A 97 10.14 2.99 5.68
CA ILE A 97 8.78 3.39 5.27
C ILE A 97 7.74 2.46 5.88
N VAL A 98 7.97 1.15 5.87
CA VAL A 98 7.07 0.16 6.47
C VAL A 98 6.91 0.40 7.97
N THR A 99 8.01 0.63 8.69
CA THR A 99 7.98 0.91 10.13
C THR A 99 7.27 2.23 10.44
N VAL A 100 7.55 3.29 9.67
CA VAL A 100 6.91 4.60 9.83
C VAL A 100 5.43 4.53 9.50
N SER A 101 5.02 3.74 8.50
CA SER A 101 3.61 3.55 8.13
C SER A 101 2.77 3.04 9.30
N ARG A 102 3.30 2.08 10.09
CA ARG A 102 2.64 1.61 11.31
C ARG A 102 2.50 2.70 12.36
N GLY A 103 3.52 3.55 12.51
CA GLY A 103 3.48 4.72 13.38
C GLY A 103 2.40 5.71 12.96
N ILE A 104 2.29 5.99 11.66
CA ILE A 104 1.25 6.88 11.11
C ILE A 104 -0.13 6.30 11.37
N ILE A 105 -0.35 4.99 11.14
CA ILE A 105 -1.65 4.35 11.42
C ILE A 105 -2.00 4.45 12.91
N ALA A 106 -1.03 4.24 13.81
CA ALA A 106 -1.25 4.38 15.24
C ALA A 106 -1.58 5.83 15.65
N LEU A 107 -0.89 6.82 15.08
CA LEU A 107 -1.17 8.24 15.31
C LEU A 107 -2.54 8.65 14.75
N VAL A 108 -2.91 8.14 13.57
CA VAL A 108 -4.24 8.34 12.98
C VAL A 108 -5.33 7.70 13.86
N GLY A 109 -5.08 6.51 14.42
CA GLY A 109 -5.99 5.88 15.38
C GLY A 109 -6.22 6.69 16.66
N GLN A 110 -5.25 7.50 17.10
CA GLN A 110 -5.37 8.35 18.29
C GLN A 110 -6.13 9.65 18.04
N ILE A 111 -6.15 10.14 16.80
CA ILE A 111 -6.91 11.35 16.40
C ILE A 111 -8.33 11.01 15.93
N LEU A 112 -8.61 9.74 15.65
CA LEU A 112 -9.96 9.28 15.33
C LEU A 112 -10.83 9.19 16.60
N PRO A 113 -12.14 9.49 16.52
CA PRO A 113 -13.06 9.31 17.64
C PRO A 113 -13.01 7.88 18.16
N GLN A 114 -13.03 7.70 19.48
CA GLN A 114 -12.96 6.36 20.10
C GLN A 114 -14.08 5.46 19.54
N GLY A 115 -13.68 4.32 18.98
CA GLY A 115 -14.59 3.36 18.34
C GLY A 115 -14.50 3.29 16.81
N VAL A 116 -13.65 4.11 16.16
CA VAL A 116 -13.36 4.01 14.72
C VAL A 116 -11.92 3.52 14.54
N ASP A 117 -11.77 2.25 14.17
CA ASP A 117 -10.49 1.69 13.76
C ASP A 117 -10.08 2.19 12.36
N ALA A 118 -8.78 2.13 12.07
CA ALA A 118 -8.25 2.57 10.76
C ALA A 118 -8.83 1.75 9.59
N GLY A 119 -9.23 0.50 9.84
CA GLY A 119 -9.94 -0.34 8.87
C GLY A 119 -11.31 0.23 8.53
N THR A 120 -12.14 0.49 9.53
CA THR A 120 -13.44 1.15 9.36
C THR A 120 -13.32 2.55 8.74
N ALA A 121 -12.32 3.34 9.13
CA ALA A 121 -12.09 4.66 8.52
C ALA A 121 -11.78 4.54 7.02
N LEU A 122 -10.90 3.60 6.64
CA LEU A 122 -10.58 3.33 5.23
C LEU A 122 -11.79 2.78 4.48
N TYR A 123 -12.53 1.85 5.07
CA TYR A 123 -13.77 1.31 4.51
C TYR A 123 -14.78 2.43 4.24
N ASN A 124 -14.99 3.32 5.21
CA ASN A 124 -15.88 4.47 5.06
C ASN A 124 -15.41 5.41 3.94
N ILE A 125 -14.11 5.72 3.87
CA ILE A 125 -13.54 6.54 2.78
C ILE A 125 -13.80 5.87 1.42
N ILE A 126 -13.56 4.57 1.31
CA ILE A 126 -13.81 3.79 0.10
C ILE A 126 -15.29 3.84 -0.27
N VAL A 127 -16.20 3.58 0.67
CA VAL A 127 -17.66 3.58 0.43
C VAL A 127 -18.15 4.97 0.02
N TYR A 128 -17.70 6.04 0.67
CA TYR A 128 -18.04 7.41 0.30
C TYR A 128 -17.48 7.80 -1.08
N ALA A 129 -16.25 7.41 -1.39
CA ALA A 129 -15.64 7.65 -2.71
C ALA A 129 -16.40 6.91 -3.82
N PHE A 130 -16.79 5.66 -3.60
CA PHE A 130 -17.63 4.90 -4.54
C PHE A 130 -19.03 5.48 -4.69
N GLY A 131 -19.67 5.90 -3.58
CA GLY A 131 -20.96 6.58 -3.62
C GLY A 131 -20.90 7.86 -4.46
N PHE A 132 -19.86 8.66 -4.26
CA PHE A 132 -19.61 9.87 -5.05
C PHE A 132 -19.38 9.57 -6.54
N LEU A 133 -18.62 8.51 -6.86
CA LEU A 133 -18.38 8.08 -8.24
C LEU A 133 -19.68 7.64 -8.94
N ILE A 134 -20.57 6.93 -8.24
CA ILE A 134 -21.87 6.52 -8.78
C ILE A 134 -22.71 7.77 -9.10
N VAL A 135 -22.76 8.74 -8.20
CA VAL A 135 -23.47 10.02 -8.43
C VAL A 135 -22.90 10.74 -9.66
N ILE A 136 -21.57 10.82 -9.80
CA ILE A 136 -20.93 11.39 -10.99
C ILE A 136 -21.28 10.60 -12.25
N SER A 137 -21.25 9.27 -12.19
CA SER A 137 -21.59 8.41 -13.33
C SER A 137 -23.02 8.64 -13.80
N VAL A 138 -23.97 8.76 -12.87
CA VAL A 138 -25.37 9.07 -13.18
C VAL A 138 -25.49 10.47 -13.79
N LEU A 139 -24.80 11.48 -13.26
CA LEU A 139 -24.77 12.82 -13.86
C LEU A 139 -24.21 12.81 -15.28
N MET A 140 -23.13 12.07 -15.52
CA MET A 140 -22.54 11.92 -16.85
C MET A 140 -23.50 11.22 -17.83
N LEU A 141 -24.26 10.23 -17.38
CA LEU A 141 -25.31 9.59 -18.19
C LEU A 141 -26.42 10.58 -18.55
N ILE A 142 -26.87 11.39 -17.60
CA ILE A 142 -27.88 12.43 -17.84
C ILE A 142 -27.36 13.47 -18.83
N ILE A 143 -26.13 13.94 -18.68
CA ILE A 143 -25.49 14.90 -19.60
C ILE A 143 -25.35 14.29 -20.99
N ALA A 144 -24.90 13.04 -21.09
CA ALA A 144 -24.78 12.34 -22.36
C ALA A 144 -26.14 12.19 -23.05
N ALA A 145 -27.19 11.83 -22.30
CA ALA A 145 -28.55 11.71 -22.82
C ALA A 145 -29.08 13.06 -23.33
N PHE A 146 -28.91 14.13 -22.54
CA PHE A 146 -29.33 15.47 -22.94
C PHE A 146 -28.58 15.93 -24.20
N LEU A 147 -27.26 15.78 -24.22
CA LEU A 147 -26.41 16.14 -25.37
C LEU A 147 -26.76 15.36 -26.64
N PHE A 148 -27.21 14.11 -26.50
CA PHE A 148 -27.67 13.29 -27.62
C PHE A 148 -29.00 13.79 -28.18
N ILE A 149 -29.96 14.14 -27.31
CA ILE A 149 -31.28 14.64 -27.69
C ILE A 149 -31.20 16.05 -28.28
N THR A 150 -30.48 16.97 -27.62
CA THR A 150 -30.34 18.35 -28.08
C THR A 150 -29.31 18.51 -29.21
N GLY A 151 -28.53 17.48 -29.50
CA GLY A 151 -27.51 17.49 -30.55
C GLY A 151 -28.06 17.62 -31.97
N GLY A 152 -29.35 17.37 -32.20
CA GLY A 152 -30.06 17.70 -33.44
C GLY A 152 -29.45 17.09 -34.72
N GLY A 153 -28.74 15.96 -34.60
CA GLY A 153 -28.03 15.33 -35.72
C GLY A 153 -26.63 15.88 -36.02
N ASN A 154 -26.12 16.86 -35.25
CA ASN A 154 -24.74 17.30 -35.38
C ASN A 154 -23.78 16.13 -35.01
N PRO A 155 -22.90 15.70 -35.95
CA PRO A 155 -21.99 14.58 -35.73
C PRO A 155 -21.01 14.82 -34.57
N GLU A 156 -20.67 16.08 -34.26
CA GLU A 156 -19.75 16.41 -33.18
C GLU A 156 -20.40 16.23 -31.80
N GLN A 157 -21.62 16.73 -31.62
CA GLN A 157 -22.37 16.63 -30.36
C GLN A 157 -22.75 15.17 -30.06
N THR A 158 -23.15 14.41 -31.10
CA THR A 158 -23.46 12.99 -30.96
C THR A 158 -22.23 12.14 -30.64
N THR A 159 -21.06 12.46 -31.21
CA THR A 159 -19.79 11.79 -30.86
C THR A 159 -19.38 12.10 -29.42
N LYS A 160 -19.53 13.34 -28.99
CA LYS A 160 -19.25 13.75 -27.61
C LYS A 160 -20.20 13.04 -26.63
N ALA A 161 -21.50 12.99 -26.91
CA ALA A 161 -22.48 12.26 -26.10
C ALA A 161 -22.11 10.78 -25.95
N LYS A 162 -21.73 10.10 -27.06
CA LYS A 162 -21.30 8.71 -27.03
C LYS A 162 -20.06 8.50 -26.15
N ARG A 163 -19.07 9.39 -26.19
CA ARG A 163 -17.89 9.30 -25.31
C ARG A 163 -18.28 9.43 -23.84
N TRP A 164 -19.13 10.41 -23.51
CA TRP A 164 -19.58 10.62 -22.12
C TRP A 164 -20.36 9.42 -21.59
N LEU A 165 -21.21 8.82 -22.43
CA LEU A 165 -21.94 7.60 -22.13
C LEU A 165 -20.99 6.41 -21.90
N ILE A 166 -20.00 6.21 -22.77
CA ILE A 166 -19.00 5.14 -22.63
C ILE A 166 -18.18 5.32 -21.35
N TYR A 167 -17.71 6.53 -21.04
CA TYR A 167 -16.94 6.76 -19.82
C TYR A 167 -17.75 6.54 -18.54
N ALA A 168 -19.01 6.97 -18.52
CA ALA A 168 -19.90 6.69 -17.40
C ALA A 168 -20.15 5.18 -17.23
N LEU A 169 -20.32 4.46 -18.35
CA LEU A 169 -20.56 3.02 -18.33
C LEU A 169 -19.31 2.24 -17.88
N ILE A 170 -18.11 2.66 -18.31
CA ILE A 170 -16.84 2.10 -17.83
C ILE A 170 -16.68 2.36 -16.33
N GLY A 171 -16.93 3.58 -15.86
CA GLY A 171 -16.84 3.93 -14.43
C GLY A 171 -17.77 3.07 -13.57
N LEU A 172 -19.02 2.91 -14.00
CA LEU A 172 -19.99 2.06 -13.32
C LEU A 172 -19.60 0.58 -13.36
N THR A 173 -19.16 0.10 -14.52
CA THR A 173 -18.74 -1.30 -14.71
C THR A 173 -17.54 -1.64 -13.82
N VAL A 174 -16.53 -0.77 -13.78
CA VAL A 174 -15.36 -0.94 -12.90
C VAL A 174 -15.75 -0.92 -11.43
N ALA A 175 -16.69 -0.04 -11.03
CA ALA A 175 -17.18 -0.01 -9.66
C ALA A 175 -17.88 -1.33 -9.25
N VAL A 176 -18.73 -1.88 -10.13
CA VAL A 176 -19.43 -3.15 -9.89
C VAL A 176 -18.44 -4.33 -9.87
N ILE A 177 -17.51 -4.38 -10.83
CA ILE A 177 -16.49 -5.43 -10.91
C ILE A 177 -15.55 -5.36 -9.69
N SER A 178 -15.18 -4.15 -9.24
CA SER A 178 -14.34 -3.99 -8.05
C SER A 178 -14.98 -4.61 -6.81
N ARG A 179 -16.29 -4.43 -6.60
CA ARG A 179 -17.02 -5.11 -5.52
C ARG A 179 -17.11 -6.61 -5.74
N GLY A 180 -17.37 -7.06 -6.97
CA GLY A 180 -17.43 -8.48 -7.32
C GLY A 180 -16.10 -9.21 -7.11
N LEU A 181 -14.97 -8.57 -7.43
CA LEU A 181 -13.63 -9.10 -7.17
C LEU A 181 -13.35 -9.19 -5.68
N VAL A 182 -13.71 -8.17 -4.90
CA VAL A 182 -13.58 -8.22 -3.43
C VAL A 182 -14.46 -9.34 -2.86
N ALA A 183 -15.69 -9.50 -3.35
CA ALA A 183 -16.60 -10.58 -2.94
C ALA A 183 -16.09 -11.97 -3.36
N LEU A 184 -15.46 -12.09 -4.52
CA LEU A 184 -14.87 -13.35 -4.99
C LEU A 184 -13.63 -13.71 -4.18
N VAL A 185 -12.79 -12.73 -3.83
CA VAL A 185 -11.68 -12.94 -2.89
C VAL A 185 -12.20 -13.36 -1.53
N LEU A 186 -13.25 -12.72 -1.02
CA LEU A 186 -13.91 -13.13 0.22
C LEU A 186 -14.48 -14.54 0.14
N LEU A 187 -15.12 -14.94 -0.97
CA LEU A 187 -15.68 -16.29 -1.14
C LEU A 187 -14.59 -17.37 -1.24
N ILE A 188 -13.42 -17.05 -1.80
CA ILE A 188 -12.28 -17.98 -1.86
C ILE A 188 -11.58 -18.08 -0.51
N VAL A 189 -11.59 -17.01 0.28
CA VAL A 189 -10.93 -16.95 1.59
C VAL A 189 -11.81 -17.52 2.71
N THR A 190 -13.11 -17.31 2.64
CA THR A 190 -14.10 -17.66 3.67
C THR A 190 -14.92 -18.87 3.17
N PRO A 191 -14.61 -20.12 3.57
CA PRO A 191 -15.41 -21.30 3.21
C PRO A 191 -16.85 -21.25 3.73
#